data_AF-A0AA37JB46-F1
#
_entry.id   AF-A0AA37JB46-F1
#
_cell.length_a   1.000
_cell.length_b   1.000
_cell.length_c   1.000
_cell.angle_alpha   90.00
_cell.angle_beta   90.00
_cell.angle_gamma   90.00
#
_symmetry.space_group_name_H-M   'P 1'
#
loop_
_entity.id
_entity.type
_entity.pdbx_description
1 polymer ?
#
loop_
_entity_poly.entity_id
_entity_poly.type
_entity_poly.pdbx_seq_one_letter_code
_entity_poly.pdbx_strand_id
1 'polypeptide(L)'
;MQLLDEIKHALINKDIVLAEDILEKYPELINYKTRSGGTLLHDAAKYQSLEFTKILLDLGIDSSVVSPASGNYGTALTCAWTPEIALLLMSYGMEPIIDIEDRKNPLFYHAQYGNYPMIKFWLDYELKNLDSSKKTELINKLAKQLTDLGHNDVIEKLDFDKNRTSNGLKAEDFSLIEYESELIDCIKYIFEKMCKEHKEEHIYAFSISNTDSFESMFFVANTEEDLLRQGNDLETKYSEENWDIWDINDERVAEINISINSFIKSLDDPDEKYKFKERLIQVYIRCMKYLRECHFFNDNILLNVYIREYLSSEDMIEIYQLLNDTTDIKEFYQFMNE
;
A
#
# COMPACT_ATOMS: atom_id res chain seq x y z
N MET A 1 27.55 -33.80 6.70
CA MET A 1 27.71 -32.54 7.47
C MET A 1 28.43 -31.54 6.59
N GLN A 2 29.68 -31.78 6.19
CA GLN A 2 30.45 -30.92 5.28
C GLN A 2 29.70 -30.48 4.00
N LEU A 3 29.04 -31.40 3.29
CA LEU A 3 28.31 -31.07 2.04
C LEU A 3 27.06 -30.19 2.24
N LEU A 4 26.37 -30.35 3.38
CA LEU A 4 25.21 -29.50 3.73
C LEU A 4 25.64 -28.11 4.16
N ASP A 5 26.80 -28.02 4.80
CA ASP A 5 27.40 -26.72 5.15
C ASP A 5 27.89 -26.01 3.88
N GLU A 6 28.42 -26.76 2.91
CA GLU A 6 28.88 -26.26 1.62
C GLU A 6 27.72 -25.72 0.75
N ILE A 7 26.62 -26.47 0.62
CA ILE A 7 25.45 -25.96 -0.10
C ILE A 7 24.85 -24.74 0.62
N LYS A 8 24.72 -24.76 1.95
CA LYS A 8 24.27 -23.58 2.72
C LYS A 8 25.19 -22.37 2.51
N HIS A 9 26.50 -22.58 2.44
CA HIS A 9 27.46 -21.52 2.12
C HIS A 9 27.22 -20.96 0.71
N ALA A 10 26.90 -21.81 -0.27
CA ALA A 10 26.51 -21.37 -1.61
C ALA A 10 25.22 -20.52 -1.57
N LEU A 11 24.20 -20.94 -0.80
CA LEU A 11 22.97 -20.15 -0.62
C LEU A 11 23.24 -18.76 0.00
N ILE A 12 24.06 -18.71 1.06
CA ILE A 12 24.39 -17.46 1.76
C ILE A 12 25.11 -16.48 0.84
N ASN A 13 26.04 -16.99 0.01
CA ASN A 13 26.82 -16.17 -0.92
C ASN A 13 26.15 -15.99 -2.28
N LYS A 14 24.95 -16.55 -2.47
CA LYS A 14 24.21 -16.55 -3.75
C LYS A 14 25.03 -17.13 -4.91
N ASP A 15 25.87 -18.12 -4.62
CA ASP A 15 26.68 -18.85 -5.60
C ASP A 15 25.82 -19.96 -6.23
N ILE A 16 25.04 -19.57 -7.25
CA ILE A 16 24.11 -20.47 -7.93
C ILE A 16 24.84 -21.61 -8.63
N VAL A 17 25.98 -21.32 -9.27
CA VAL A 17 26.76 -22.32 -10.02
C VAL A 17 27.23 -23.43 -9.08
N LEU A 18 27.81 -23.07 -7.93
CA LEU A 18 28.22 -24.06 -6.94
C LEU A 18 27.03 -24.86 -6.40
N ALA A 19 25.90 -24.19 -6.16
CA ALA A 19 24.72 -24.86 -5.64
C ALA A 19 24.11 -25.85 -6.64
N GLU A 20 24.08 -25.50 -7.93
CA GLU A 20 23.66 -26.37 -9.03
C GLU A 20 24.63 -27.56 -9.20
N ASP A 21 25.94 -27.32 -9.24
CA ASP A 21 26.96 -28.36 -9.34
C ASP A 21 26.83 -29.39 -8.21
N ILE A 22 26.53 -28.92 -6.98
CA ILE A 22 26.30 -29.78 -5.83
C ILE A 22 25.01 -30.59 -6.00
N LEU A 23 23.90 -29.98 -6.44
CA LEU A 23 22.62 -30.68 -6.63
C LEU A 23 22.66 -31.67 -7.80
N GLU A 24 23.40 -31.38 -8.87
CA GLU A 24 23.62 -32.30 -9.98
C GLU A 24 24.38 -33.55 -9.51
N LYS A 25 25.41 -33.35 -8.68
CA LYS A 25 26.23 -34.45 -8.15
C LYS A 25 25.55 -35.24 -7.03
N TYR A 26 24.67 -34.59 -6.26
CA TYR A 26 24.02 -35.14 -5.07
C TYR A 26 22.52 -34.78 -5.03
N PRO A 27 21.70 -35.30 -5.97
CA PRO A 27 20.29 -34.94 -6.10
C PRO A 27 19.44 -35.32 -4.87
N GLU A 28 19.89 -36.26 -4.04
CA GLU A 28 19.20 -36.65 -2.81
C GLU A 28 19.12 -35.50 -1.78
N LEU A 29 19.98 -34.48 -1.90
CA LEU A 29 19.97 -33.31 -1.02
C LEU A 29 18.64 -32.53 -1.09
N ILE A 30 17.92 -32.61 -2.21
CA ILE A 30 16.62 -31.93 -2.35
C ILE A 30 15.59 -32.40 -1.31
N ASN A 31 15.68 -33.66 -0.88
CA ASN A 31 14.79 -34.27 0.09
C ASN A 31 15.34 -34.21 1.53
N TYR A 32 16.54 -33.64 1.71
CA TYR A 32 17.17 -33.59 3.02
C TYR A 32 16.41 -32.64 3.96
N LYS A 33 16.17 -33.13 5.18
CA LYS A 33 15.63 -32.35 6.30
C LYS A 33 16.67 -32.28 7.40
N THR A 34 16.96 -31.08 7.86
CA THR A 34 17.83 -30.85 9.03
C THR A 34 17.21 -31.48 10.29
N ARG A 35 17.98 -31.58 11.39
CA ARG A 35 17.45 -32.07 12.69
C ARG A 35 16.25 -31.25 13.19
N SER A 36 16.18 -29.98 12.80
CA SER A 36 15.05 -29.08 13.10
C SER A 36 13.99 -29.08 11.99
N GLY A 37 13.98 -30.04 11.08
CA GLY A 37 12.97 -30.16 10.02
C GLY A 37 13.11 -29.22 8.82
N GLY A 38 14.12 -28.34 8.80
CA GLY A 38 14.34 -27.38 7.72
C GLY A 38 14.87 -28.03 6.44
N THR A 39 14.43 -27.54 5.28
CA THR A 39 14.83 -27.98 3.92
C THR A 39 15.69 -26.91 3.24
N LEU A 40 16.27 -27.24 2.08
CA LEU A 40 16.95 -26.24 1.25
C LEU A 40 16.04 -25.08 0.84
N LEU A 41 14.73 -25.32 0.66
CA LEU A 41 13.78 -24.26 0.33
C LEU A 41 13.63 -23.24 1.48
N HIS A 42 13.67 -23.71 2.74
CA HIS A 42 13.67 -22.81 3.90
C HIS A 42 14.93 -21.95 3.95
N ASP A 43 16.10 -22.56 3.70
CA ASP A 43 17.36 -21.81 3.67
C ASP A 43 17.36 -20.80 2.51
N ALA A 44 16.87 -21.18 1.32
CA ALA A 44 16.83 -20.31 0.14
C ALA A 44 15.92 -19.09 0.35
N ALA A 45 14.76 -19.29 0.96
CA ALA A 45 13.83 -18.23 1.31
C ALA A 45 14.42 -17.27 2.37
N LYS A 46 15.07 -17.82 3.39
CA LYS A 46 15.71 -17.06 4.47
C LYS A 46 16.91 -16.23 3.99
N TYR A 47 17.74 -16.81 3.12
CA TYR A 47 18.93 -16.16 2.58
C TYR A 47 18.67 -15.38 1.29
N GLN A 48 17.41 -15.25 0.88
CA GLN A 48 16.97 -14.38 -0.22
C GLN A 48 17.66 -14.73 -1.55
N SER A 49 17.84 -16.03 -1.80
CA SER A 49 18.42 -16.54 -3.03
C SER A 49 17.30 -16.86 -4.02
N LEU A 50 16.86 -15.85 -4.77
CA LEU A 50 15.68 -15.93 -5.66
C LEU A 50 15.86 -17.00 -6.75
N GLU A 51 16.98 -16.97 -7.44
CA GLU A 51 17.29 -17.90 -8.52
C GLU A 51 17.40 -19.34 -8.00
N PHE A 52 18.05 -19.54 -6.85
CA PHE A 52 18.13 -20.86 -6.24
C PHE A 52 16.78 -21.36 -5.73
N THR A 53 15.95 -20.45 -5.18
CA THR A 53 14.57 -20.78 -4.77
C THR A 53 13.78 -21.30 -5.98
N LYS A 54 13.92 -20.65 -7.14
CA LYS A 54 13.29 -21.09 -8.38
C LYS A 54 13.81 -22.47 -8.82
N ILE A 55 15.11 -22.69 -8.82
CA ILE A 55 15.73 -23.98 -9.16
C ILE A 55 15.18 -25.10 -8.28
N LEU A 56 15.14 -24.90 -6.96
CA LEU A 56 14.61 -25.90 -6.03
C LEU A 56 13.15 -26.25 -6.31
N LEU A 57 12.32 -25.24 -6.61
CA LEU A 57 10.92 -25.43 -6.96
C LEU A 57 10.75 -26.16 -8.30
N ASP A 58 11.56 -25.82 -9.30
CA ASP A 58 11.57 -26.48 -10.62
C ASP A 58 12.02 -27.95 -10.52
N LEU A 59 12.90 -28.27 -9.58
CA LEU A 59 13.32 -29.64 -9.27
C LEU A 59 12.28 -30.42 -8.44
N GLY A 60 11.15 -29.80 -8.08
CA GLY A 60 10.04 -30.45 -7.39
C GLY A 60 10.28 -30.71 -5.91
N ILE A 61 11.05 -29.85 -5.23
CA ILE A 61 11.20 -29.93 -3.77
C ILE A 61 9.83 -29.89 -3.08
N ASP A 62 9.65 -30.70 -2.02
CA ASP A 62 8.45 -30.65 -1.19
C ASP A 62 8.37 -29.29 -0.46
N SER A 63 7.53 -28.39 -0.97
CA SER A 63 7.31 -27.05 -0.45
C SER A 63 6.35 -27.01 0.74
N SER A 64 5.64 -28.11 1.02
CA SER A 64 4.67 -28.21 2.12
C SER A 64 5.34 -28.43 3.49
N VAL A 65 6.66 -28.63 3.52
CA VAL A 65 7.40 -28.93 4.75
C VAL A 65 7.31 -27.75 5.71
N VAL A 66 6.92 -28.05 6.94
CA VAL A 66 6.92 -27.11 8.06
C VAL A 66 8.12 -27.38 8.95
N SER A 67 8.89 -26.35 9.27
CA SER A 67 10.12 -26.44 10.05
C SER A 67 10.09 -25.52 11.28
N PRO A 68 10.49 -25.99 12.47
CA PRO A 68 10.80 -25.14 13.63
C PRO A 68 12.15 -24.40 13.56
N ALA A 69 12.92 -24.54 12.48
CA ALA A 69 14.25 -23.95 12.37
C ALA A 69 14.21 -22.42 12.53
N SER A 70 15.00 -21.88 13.46
CA SER A 70 15.06 -20.47 13.90
C SER A 70 14.06 -20.04 14.99
N GLY A 71 13.43 -21.00 15.69
CA GLY A 71 12.64 -20.69 16.90
C GLY A 71 11.14 -20.50 16.66
N ASN A 72 10.67 -20.57 15.42
CA ASN A 72 9.25 -20.64 15.08
C ASN A 72 8.99 -21.65 13.96
N TYR A 73 7.76 -22.15 13.94
CA TYR A 73 7.25 -23.12 12.99
C TYR A 73 6.73 -22.38 11.75
N GLY A 74 7.07 -22.82 10.54
CA GLY A 74 6.53 -22.24 9.31
C GLY A 74 6.96 -23.02 8.06
N THR A 75 6.31 -22.74 6.93
CA THR A 75 6.78 -23.21 5.60
C THR A 75 7.87 -22.26 5.08
N ALA A 76 8.49 -22.60 3.95
CA ALA A 76 9.42 -21.67 3.31
C ALA A 76 8.79 -20.31 2.96
N LEU A 77 7.47 -20.25 2.71
CA LEU A 77 6.75 -19.01 2.48
C LEU A 77 6.71 -18.12 3.71
N THR A 78 6.46 -18.68 4.90
CA THR A 78 6.55 -17.94 6.17
C THR A 78 7.97 -17.39 6.37
N CYS A 79 9.01 -18.11 5.93
CA CYS A 79 10.41 -17.72 6.08
C CYS A 79 10.94 -16.78 4.97
N ALA A 80 10.11 -16.37 4.00
CA ALA A 80 10.53 -15.49 2.92
C ALA A 80 10.86 -14.09 3.44
N TRP A 81 12.13 -13.67 3.34
CA TRP A 81 12.55 -12.37 3.90
C TRP A 81 12.29 -11.16 2.98
N THR A 82 11.87 -11.39 1.74
CA THR A 82 11.52 -10.34 0.77
C THR A 82 10.22 -10.66 0.02
N PRO A 83 9.47 -9.64 -0.44
CA PRO A 83 8.24 -9.85 -1.19
C PRO A 83 8.44 -10.66 -2.47
N GLU A 84 9.59 -10.52 -3.15
CA GLU A 84 9.89 -11.23 -4.38
C GLU A 84 9.98 -12.74 -4.16
N ILE A 85 10.60 -13.17 -3.06
CA ILE A 85 10.65 -14.59 -2.67
C ILE A 85 9.26 -15.08 -2.31
N ALA A 86 8.48 -14.30 -1.55
CA ALA A 86 7.13 -14.67 -1.17
C ALA A 86 6.22 -14.85 -2.40
N LEU A 87 6.26 -13.90 -3.34
CA LEU A 87 5.54 -13.95 -4.60
C LEU A 87 5.96 -15.14 -5.47
N LEU A 88 7.26 -15.44 -5.55
CA LEU A 88 7.75 -16.62 -6.25
C LEU A 88 7.17 -17.90 -5.63
N LEU A 89 7.25 -18.06 -4.31
CA LEU A 89 6.72 -19.23 -3.61
C LEU A 89 5.19 -19.38 -3.81
N MET A 90 4.45 -18.27 -3.74
CA MET A 90 3.00 -18.25 -4.04
C MET A 90 2.70 -18.64 -5.49
N SER A 91 3.54 -18.24 -6.46
CA SER A 91 3.35 -18.60 -7.86
C SER A 91 3.47 -20.11 -8.13
N TYR A 92 4.14 -20.85 -7.23
CA TYR A 92 4.18 -22.32 -7.23
C TYR A 92 3.08 -22.95 -6.36
N GLY A 93 2.02 -22.20 -6.03
CA GLY A 93 0.83 -22.70 -5.34
C GLY A 93 0.96 -22.80 -3.82
N MET A 94 2.00 -22.21 -3.21
CA MET A 94 2.10 -22.14 -1.76
C MET A 94 1.14 -21.11 -1.20
N GLU A 95 0.30 -21.51 -0.25
CA GLU A 95 -0.67 -20.62 0.39
C GLU A 95 -0.15 -20.11 1.74
N PRO A 96 -0.30 -18.81 2.04
CA PRO A 96 0.05 -18.28 3.36
C PRO A 96 -0.99 -18.66 4.41
N ILE A 97 -0.52 -18.81 5.64
CA ILE A 97 -1.40 -18.99 6.80
C ILE A 97 -1.81 -17.59 7.29
N ILE A 98 -3.09 -17.25 7.16
CA ILE A 98 -3.64 -15.93 7.54
C ILE A 98 -4.42 -15.96 8.87
N ASP A 99 -4.26 -17.03 9.66
CA ASP A 99 -4.89 -17.13 10.98
C ASP A 99 -4.15 -16.20 11.97
N ILE A 100 -4.86 -15.20 12.48
CA ILE A 100 -4.34 -14.18 13.41
C ILE A 100 -3.82 -14.82 14.70
N GLU A 101 -4.38 -15.96 15.13
CA GLU A 101 -3.96 -16.69 16.33
C GLU A 101 -2.83 -17.70 16.07
N ASP A 102 -2.52 -18.00 14.81
CA ASP A 102 -1.45 -18.94 14.47
C ASP A 102 -0.09 -18.24 14.47
N ARG A 103 0.87 -18.82 15.21
CA ARG A 103 2.26 -18.37 15.24
C ARG A 103 2.97 -18.48 13.89
N LYS A 104 2.40 -19.22 12.94
CA LYS A 104 2.88 -19.40 11.57
C LYS A 104 2.41 -18.30 10.64
N ASN A 105 1.55 -17.38 11.10
CA ASN A 105 1.12 -16.25 10.31
C ASN A 105 2.35 -15.40 9.90
N PRO A 106 2.60 -15.25 8.59
CA PRO A 106 3.78 -14.53 8.11
C PRO A 106 3.87 -13.07 8.55
N LEU A 107 2.74 -12.36 8.70
CA LEU A 107 2.72 -10.97 9.18
C LEU A 107 3.30 -10.87 10.59
N PHE A 108 2.77 -11.66 11.53
CA PHE A 108 3.22 -11.65 12.92
C PHE A 108 4.64 -12.18 13.07
N TYR A 109 5.05 -13.10 12.21
CA TYR A 109 6.43 -13.57 12.18
C TYR A 109 7.40 -12.45 11.79
N HIS A 110 7.14 -11.70 10.72
CA HIS A 110 7.99 -10.58 10.30
C HIS A 110 7.93 -9.39 11.27
N ALA A 111 6.79 -9.20 11.94
CA ALA A 111 6.65 -8.24 13.04
C ALA A 111 7.57 -8.55 14.22
N GLN A 112 7.96 -9.80 14.46
CA GLN A 112 8.95 -10.12 15.51
C GLN A 112 10.31 -9.46 15.24
N TYR A 113 10.67 -9.31 13.98
CA TYR A 113 11.97 -8.81 13.54
C TYR A 113 11.93 -7.38 13.01
N GLY A 114 10.77 -6.71 13.03
CA GLY A 114 10.62 -5.34 12.51
C GLY A 114 10.88 -5.23 11.00
N ASN A 115 10.68 -6.31 10.24
CA ASN A 115 10.94 -6.32 8.80
C ASN A 115 9.82 -5.55 8.06
N TYR A 116 9.91 -4.22 8.02
CA TYR A 116 8.89 -3.34 7.43
C TYR A 116 8.44 -3.74 6.02
N PRO A 117 9.33 -4.02 5.04
CA PRO A 117 8.92 -4.45 3.71
C PRO A 117 7.99 -5.68 3.73
N MET A 118 8.34 -6.70 4.53
CA MET A 118 7.51 -7.90 4.66
C MET A 118 6.24 -7.66 5.47
N ILE A 119 6.30 -6.82 6.51
CA ILE A 119 5.12 -6.45 7.30
C ILE A 119 4.10 -5.73 6.42
N LYS A 120 4.53 -4.76 5.61
CA LYS A 120 3.64 -4.06 4.67
C LYS A 120 3.05 -5.03 3.64
N PHE A 121 3.89 -5.87 3.03
CA PHE A 121 3.45 -6.87 2.06
C PHE A 121 2.37 -7.81 2.63
N TRP A 122 2.59 -8.38 3.81
CA TRP A 122 1.63 -9.31 4.42
C TRP A 122 0.39 -8.63 4.98
N LEU A 123 0.52 -7.41 5.52
CA LEU A 123 -0.62 -6.62 5.96
C LEU A 123 -1.57 -6.32 4.81
N ASP A 124 -1.04 -5.85 3.67
CA ASP A 124 -1.84 -5.59 2.47
C ASP A 124 -2.49 -6.87 1.94
N TYR A 125 -1.77 -8.00 1.98
CA TYR A 125 -2.29 -9.30 1.58
C TYR A 125 -3.47 -9.72 2.48
N GLU A 126 -3.32 -9.68 3.80
CA GLU A 126 -4.36 -10.13 4.73
C GLU A 126 -5.59 -9.20 4.73
N LEU A 127 -5.39 -7.88 4.69
CA LEU A 127 -6.50 -6.91 4.64
C LEU A 127 -7.36 -7.05 3.37
N LYS A 128 -6.81 -7.57 2.26
CA LYS A 128 -7.58 -7.90 1.06
C LYS A 128 -8.41 -9.18 1.19
N ASN A 129 -8.02 -10.09 2.09
CA ASN A 129 -8.60 -11.43 2.21
C ASN A 129 -9.45 -11.65 3.47
N LEU A 130 -9.49 -10.68 4.39
CA LEU A 130 -10.26 -10.74 5.64
C LEU A 130 -11.54 -9.89 5.59
N ASP A 131 -12.54 -10.32 6.35
CA ASP A 131 -13.73 -9.50 6.66
C ASP A 131 -13.39 -8.32 7.59
N SER A 132 -14.24 -7.29 7.62
CA SER A 132 -14.02 -6.05 8.39
C SER A 132 -13.80 -6.29 9.90
N SER A 133 -14.48 -7.29 10.48
CA SER A 133 -14.33 -7.61 11.90
C SER A 133 -12.92 -8.12 12.23
N LYS A 134 -12.35 -8.96 11.35
CA LYS A 134 -11.00 -9.50 11.48
C LYS A 134 -9.92 -8.49 11.10
N LYS A 135 -10.19 -7.54 10.20
CA LYS A 135 -9.23 -6.48 9.85
C LYS A 135 -8.85 -5.63 11.07
N THR A 136 -9.85 -5.23 11.85
CA THR A 136 -9.62 -4.45 13.08
C THR A 136 -8.80 -5.25 14.10
N GLU A 137 -9.16 -6.53 14.30
CA GLU A 137 -8.43 -7.44 15.19
C GLU A 137 -6.96 -7.61 14.76
N LEU A 138 -6.72 -7.83 13.46
CA LEU A 138 -5.39 -7.97 12.88
C LEU A 138 -4.52 -6.74 13.15
N ILE A 139 -5.03 -5.55 12.84
CA ILE A 139 -4.30 -4.29 13.01
C ILE A 139 -3.95 -4.07 14.47
N ASN A 140 -4.92 -4.27 15.39
CA ASN A 140 -4.70 -4.07 16.82
C ASN A 140 -3.65 -5.04 17.37
N LYS A 141 -3.69 -6.30 16.96
CA LYS A 141 -2.72 -7.30 17.39
C LYS A 141 -1.33 -7.00 16.84
N LEU A 142 -1.22 -6.58 15.58
CA LEU A 142 0.04 -6.21 14.95
C LEU A 142 0.66 -4.99 15.64
N ALA A 143 -0.13 -3.93 15.83
CA ALA A 143 0.30 -2.72 16.53
C ALA A 143 0.81 -3.06 17.94
N LYS A 144 0.03 -3.85 18.70
CA LYS A 144 0.44 -4.30 20.03
C LYS A 144 1.78 -5.04 20.01
N GLN A 145 1.96 -5.99 19.09
CA GLN A 145 3.21 -6.75 19.01
C GLN A 145 4.40 -5.86 18.63
N LEU A 146 4.24 -4.96 17.67
CA LEU A 146 5.29 -4.02 17.28
C LEU A 146 5.68 -3.11 18.44
N THR A 147 4.70 -2.62 19.22
CA THR A 147 4.94 -1.81 20.42
C THR A 147 5.67 -2.62 21.50
N ASP A 148 5.18 -3.83 21.82
CA ASP A 148 5.76 -4.70 22.85
C ASP A 148 7.23 -5.08 22.52
N LEU A 149 7.58 -5.14 21.23
CA LEU A 149 8.92 -5.44 20.74
C LEU A 149 9.77 -4.20 20.42
N GLY A 150 9.22 -2.99 20.57
CA GLY A 150 9.94 -1.73 20.37
C GLY A 150 10.19 -1.32 18.92
N HIS A 151 9.46 -1.88 17.96
CA HIS A 151 9.54 -1.54 16.53
C HIS A 151 8.77 -0.26 16.20
N ASN A 152 9.07 0.82 16.92
CA ASN A 152 8.36 2.10 16.80
C ASN A 152 8.52 2.71 15.40
N ASP A 153 9.69 2.60 14.78
CA ASP A 153 9.94 3.11 13.42
C ASP A 153 9.04 2.43 12.37
N VAL A 154 8.73 1.15 12.58
CA VAL A 154 7.80 0.39 11.73
C VAL A 154 6.37 0.89 11.93
N ILE A 155 5.94 1.14 13.17
CA ILE A 155 4.62 1.71 13.46
C ILE A 155 4.46 3.07 12.77
N GLU A 156 5.48 3.91 12.83
CA GLU A 156 5.48 5.22 12.15
C GLU A 156 5.36 5.07 10.63
N LYS A 157 6.12 4.16 10.02
CA LYS A 157 6.08 3.91 8.57
C LYS A 157 4.81 3.24 8.07
N LEU A 158 4.11 2.51 8.95
CA LEU A 158 2.82 1.90 8.61
C LEU A 158 1.67 2.90 8.68
N ASP A 159 1.91 4.11 9.21
CA ASP A 159 0.89 5.15 9.45
C ASP A 159 -0.37 4.59 10.12
N PHE A 160 -0.20 3.59 10.99
CA PHE A 160 -1.24 3.28 11.97
C PHE A 160 -1.43 4.55 12.78
N ASP A 161 -2.65 5.08 12.82
CA ASP A 161 -3.05 6.20 13.68
C ASP A 161 -2.20 6.22 14.94
N LYS A 162 -1.29 7.19 15.06
CA LYS A 162 -0.46 7.39 16.27
C LYS A 162 -1.31 7.61 17.54
N ASN A 163 -2.64 7.68 17.41
CA ASN A 163 -3.61 7.73 18.50
C ASN A 163 -4.08 6.35 19.01
N ARG A 164 -3.78 5.23 18.34
CA ARG A 164 -4.19 3.89 18.81
C ARG A 164 -3.38 3.36 20.02
N THR A 165 -2.29 4.03 20.43
CA THR A 165 -1.36 3.49 21.45
C THR A 165 -1.24 4.28 22.76
N SER A 166 -2.12 5.23 23.04
CA SER A 166 -2.19 5.80 24.40
C SER A 166 -3.63 6.06 24.82
N ASN A 167 -4.13 5.17 25.69
CA ASN A 167 -5.44 5.18 26.35
C ASN A 167 -6.60 4.58 25.56
N GLY A 168 -6.79 3.26 25.73
CA GLY A 168 -8.12 2.64 25.71
C GLY A 168 -8.86 2.67 24.38
N LEU A 169 -8.85 1.51 23.70
CA LEU A 169 -9.78 1.12 22.65
C LEU A 169 -11.18 1.74 22.83
N LYS A 170 -11.51 2.74 22.00
CA LYS A 170 -12.87 2.92 21.52
C LYS A 170 -12.93 2.19 20.20
N ALA A 171 -13.70 1.11 20.15
CA ALA A 171 -13.86 0.25 18.98
C ALA A 171 -14.69 0.89 17.85
N GLU A 172 -14.61 2.22 17.67
CA GLU A 172 -15.31 2.99 16.63
C GLU A 172 -14.34 3.92 15.86
N ASP A 173 -13.03 3.69 15.95
CA ASP A 173 -12.01 4.53 15.31
C ASP A 173 -11.97 4.31 13.79
N PHE A 174 -12.31 5.35 13.03
CA PHE A 174 -12.28 5.43 11.57
C PHE A 174 -11.02 4.79 10.99
N SER A 175 -11.21 3.80 10.12
CA SER A 175 -10.10 3.09 9.47
C SER A 175 -9.69 3.80 8.20
N LEU A 176 -8.59 4.56 8.25
CA LEU A 176 -8.04 5.23 7.06
C LEU A 176 -7.68 4.24 5.94
N ILE A 177 -7.39 2.98 6.27
CA ILE A 177 -7.08 1.94 5.27
C ILE A 177 -8.36 1.48 4.55
N GLU A 178 -9.46 1.29 5.28
CA GLU A 178 -10.74 0.95 4.64
C GLU A 178 -11.25 2.13 3.81
N TYR A 179 -11.14 3.34 4.37
CA TYR A 179 -11.43 4.58 3.66
C TYR A 179 -10.61 4.75 2.39
N GLU A 180 -9.30 4.45 2.42
CA GLU A 180 -8.42 4.50 1.23
C GLU A 180 -8.90 3.54 0.13
N SER A 181 -9.29 2.32 0.51
CA SER A 181 -9.82 1.33 -0.43
C SER A 181 -11.15 1.79 -1.05
N GLU A 182 -12.07 2.29 -0.22
CA GLU A 182 -13.37 2.81 -0.68
C GLU A 182 -13.21 4.03 -1.59
N LEU A 183 -12.26 4.92 -1.24
CA LEU A 183 -11.96 6.11 -2.02
C LEU A 183 -11.38 5.75 -3.39
N ILE A 184 -10.49 4.74 -3.50
CA ILE A 184 -9.97 4.25 -4.78
C ILE A 184 -11.12 3.79 -5.69
N ASP A 185 -12.06 3.01 -5.17
CA ASP A 185 -13.20 2.52 -5.96
C ASP A 185 -14.16 3.66 -6.34
N CYS A 186 -14.30 4.67 -5.47
CA CYS A 186 -15.08 5.87 -5.77
C CYS A 186 -14.42 6.72 -6.86
N ILE A 187 -13.12 7.00 -6.77
CA ILE A 187 -12.37 7.76 -7.79
C ILE A 187 -12.53 7.10 -9.15
N LYS A 188 -12.35 5.77 -9.24
CA LYS A 188 -12.49 5.05 -10.50
C LYS A 188 -13.87 5.24 -11.11
N TYR A 189 -14.90 5.03 -10.29
CA TYR A 189 -16.28 5.14 -10.73
C TYR A 189 -16.63 6.56 -11.19
N ILE A 190 -16.26 7.58 -10.41
CA ILE A 190 -16.57 8.98 -10.73
C ILE A 190 -15.81 9.41 -11.99
N PHE A 191 -14.54 9.08 -12.11
CA PHE A 191 -13.75 9.41 -13.29
C PHE A 191 -14.34 8.78 -14.56
N GLU A 192 -14.64 7.47 -14.54
CA GLU A 192 -15.28 6.79 -15.68
C GLU A 192 -16.65 7.38 -16.02
N LYS A 193 -17.43 7.76 -14.99
CA LYS A 193 -18.73 8.42 -15.18
C LYS A 193 -18.57 9.78 -15.86
N MET A 194 -17.63 10.61 -15.39
CA MET A 194 -17.32 11.91 -16.02
C MET A 194 -16.88 11.73 -17.47
N CYS A 195 -15.97 10.81 -17.76
CA CYS A 195 -15.56 10.50 -19.14
C CYS A 195 -16.73 10.07 -20.03
N LYS A 196 -17.71 9.32 -19.47
CA LYS A 196 -18.87 8.85 -20.21
C LYS A 196 -19.88 9.98 -20.49
N GLU A 197 -20.10 10.86 -19.51
CA GLU A 197 -21.00 12.01 -19.63
C GLU A 197 -20.43 13.07 -20.58
N HIS A 198 -19.10 13.23 -20.58
CA HIS A 198 -18.33 14.15 -21.43
C HIS A 198 -17.60 13.44 -22.56
N LYS A 199 -18.17 12.37 -23.13
CA LYS A 199 -17.53 11.54 -24.17
C LYS A 199 -17.14 12.25 -25.47
N GLU A 200 -17.66 13.46 -25.71
CA GLU A 200 -17.34 14.29 -26.89
C GLU A 200 -16.30 15.37 -26.56
N GLU A 201 -15.83 15.43 -25.31
CA GLU A 201 -14.83 16.37 -24.80
C GLU A 201 -13.63 15.59 -24.26
N HIS A 202 -12.45 16.21 -24.23
CA HIS A 202 -11.24 15.62 -23.69
C HIS A 202 -10.99 16.12 -22.27
N ILE A 203 -11.22 15.26 -21.27
CA ILE A 203 -10.87 15.54 -19.88
C ILE A 203 -9.34 15.54 -19.72
N TYR A 204 -8.75 16.70 -19.47
CA TYR A 204 -7.31 16.86 -19.28
C TYR A 204 -6.90 17.05 -17.83
N ALA A 205 -7.82 17.41 -16.94
CA ALA A 205 -7.53 17.63 -15.52
C ALA A 205 -8.61 16.99 -14.64
N PHE A 206 -8.19 16.43 -13.50
CA PHE A 206 -9.05 15.80 -12.51
C PHE A 206 -8.46 15.99 -11.10
N SER A 207 -9.26 16.51 -10.18
CA SER A 207 -8.81 16.88 -8.83
C SER A 207 -9.75 16.33 -7.77
N ILE A 208 -9.16 15.90 -6.65
CA ILE A 208 -9.90 15.68 -5.40
C ILE A 208 -9.93 17.02 -4.67
N SER A 209 -11.12 17.55 -4.45
CA SER A 209 -11.33 18.82 -3.77
C SER A 209 -12.05 18.63 -2.44
N ASN A 210 -11.84 19.55 -1.50
CA ASN A 210 -12.55 19.53 -0.22
C ASN A 210 -12.84 20.95 0.28
N THR A 211 -13.86 21.09 1.12
CA THR A 211 -14.07 22.32 1.88
C THR A 211 -12.97 22.48 2.93
N ASP A 212 -12.70 23.72 3.35
CA ASP A 212 -11.79 24.07 4.45
C ASP A 212 -12.12 23.32 5.76
N SER A 213 -13.41 23.05 5.97
CA SER A 213 -13.93 22.29 7.10
C SER A 213 -13.63 20.78 7.01
N PHE A 214 -13.28 20.26 5.82
CA PHE A 214 -13.19 18.83 5.47
C PHE A 214 -14.52 18.08 5.57
N GLU A 215 -15.63 18.82 5.56
CA GLU A 215 -16.97 18.23 5.66
C GLU A 215 -17.50 17.74 4.32
N SER A 216 -16.88 18.12 3.21
CA SER A 216 -17.36 17.73 1.88
C SER A 216 -16.19 17.59 0.92
N MET A 217 -15.75 16.35 0.73
CA MET A 217 -14.90 15.96 -0.39
C MET A 217 -15.76 15.83 -1.64
N PHE A 218 -15.22 16.28 -2.77
CA PHE A 218 -15.85 16.21 -4.08
C PHE A 218 -14.79 16.10 -5.18
N PHE A 219 -15.19 15.65 -6.35
CA PHE A 219 -14.34 15.55 -7.52
C PHE A 219 -14.69 16.64 -8.52
N VAL A 220 -13.66 17.29 -9.05
CA VAL A 220 -13.78 18.27 -10.13
C VAL A 220 -12.89 17.90 -11.30
N ALA A 221 -13.33 18.21 -12.51
CA ALA A 221 -12.58 17.95 -13.72
C ALA A 221 -12.74 19.09 -14.72
N ASN A 222 -11.78 19.21 -15.64
CA ASN A 222 -11.87 20.16 -16.75
C ASN A 222 -11.56 19.51 -18.10
N THR A 223 -12.11 20.10 -19.16
CA THR A 223 -11.93 19.65 -20.53
C THR A 223 -11.14 20.64 -21.37
N GLU A 224 -10.42 20.14 -22.38
CA GLU A 224 -9.66 21.01 -23.28
C GLU A 224 -10.59 21.98 -24.03
N GLU A 225 -11.78 21.50 -24.38
CA GLU A 225 -12.82 22.30 -25.01
C GLU A 225 -13.29 23.44 -24.12
N ASP A 226 -13.49 23.18 -22.82
CA ASP A 226 -13.85 24.24 -21.88
C ASP A 226 -12.70 25.21 -21.63
N LEU A 227 -11.48 24.72 -21.43
CA LEU A 227 -10.28 25.54 -21.33
C LEU A 227 -10.13 26.50 -22.53
N LEU A 228 -10.36 25.99 -23.75
CA LEU A 228 -10.35 26.81 -24.97
C LEU A 228 -11.51 27.81 -25.03
N ARG A 229 -12.70 27.45 -24.54
CA ARG A 229 -13.86 28.37 -24.46
C ARG A 229 -13.61 29.51 -23.48
N GLN A 230 -12.91 29.26 -22.37
CA GLN A 230 -12.65 30.24 -21.32
C GLN A 230 -11.45 31.15 -21.60
N GLY A 231 -10.64 30.86 -22.64
CA GLY A 231 -9.55 31.74 -23.09
C GLY A 231 -8.15 31.18 -22.87
N ASN A 232 -8.03 30.01 -22.24
CA ASN A 232 -6.78 29.26 -22.04
C ASN A 232 -5.69 30.08 -21.32
N ASP A 233 -6.05 30.65 -20.18
CA ASP A 233 -5.12 31.26 -19.23
C ASP A 233 -4.82 30.34 -18.05
N LEU A 234 -3.88 30.73 -17.18
CA LEU A 234 -3.46 29.90 -16.04
C LEU A 234 -4.59 29.67 -15.03
N GLU A 235 -5.41 30.68 -14.80
CA GLU A 235 -6.53 30.65 -13.86
C GLU A 235 -7.60 29.64 -14.32
N THR A 236 -7.96 29.67 -15.60
CA THR A 236 -8.90 28.71 -16.21
C THR A 236 -8.31 27.30 -16.32
N LYS A 237 -6.99 27.19 -16.45
CA LYS A 237 -6.29 25.90 -16.57
C LYS A 237 -6.14 25.17 -15.25
N TYR A 238 -5.81 25.88 -14.17
CA TYR A 238 -5.34 25.28 -12.92
C TYR A 238 -6.22 25.56 -11.69
N SER A 239 -7.17 26.49 -11.79
CA SER A 239 -8.07 26.79 -10.66
C SER A 239 -9.27 25.85 -10.67
N GLU A 240 -9.30 24.91 -9.72
CA GLU A 240 -10.42 24.00 -9.52
C GLU A 240 -11.77 24.70 -9.33
N GLU A 241 -11.77 25.95 -8.86
CA GLU A 241 -12.98 26.75 -8.66
C GLU A 241 -13.63 27.18 -9.98
N ASN A 242 -12.87 27.20 -11.08
CA ASN A 242 -13.34 27.64 -12.41
C ASN A 242 -13.66 26.48 -13.36
N TRP A 243 -13.48 25.23 -12.91
CA TRP A 243 -13.73 24.05 -13.72
C TRP A 243 -15.22 23.73 -13.80
N ASP A 244 -15.68 23.22 -14.94
CA ASP A 244 -17.12 23.07 -15.24
C ASP A 244 -17.70 21.69 -14.86
N ILE A 245 -16.88 20.68 -14.57
CA ILE A 245 -17.35 19.31 -14.26
C ILE A 245 -17.24 19.04 -12.77
N TRP A 246 -18.38 18.76 -12.13
CA TRP A 246 -18.47 18.49 -10.70
C TRP A 246 -19.33 17.25 -10.43
N ASP A 247 -18.99 16.49 -9.41
CA ASP A 247 -19.69 15.27 -8.97
C ASP A 247 -20.79 15.48 -7.92
N ILE A 248 -21.14 16.75 -7.60
CA ILE A 248 -21.88 17.22 -6.40
C ILE A 248 -23.13 16.39 -5.97
N ASN A 249 -23.69 15.53 -6.82
CA ASN A 249 -24.89 14.73 -6.54
C ASN A 249 -24.68 13.19 -6.56
N ASP A 250 -23.46 12.68 -6.50
CA ASP A 250 -23.23 11.22 -6.50
C ASP A 250 -23.38 10.57 -5.11
N GLU A 251 -24.14 9.48 -5.05
CA GLU A 251 -24.43 8.76 -3.80
C GLU A 251 -23.17 8.18 -3.16
N ARG A 252 -22.20 7.71 -3.95
CA ARG A 252 -20.94 7.14 -3.41
C ARG A 252 -20.08 8.20 -2.72
N VAL A 253 -20.07 9.40 -3.30
CA VAL A 253 -19.35 10.56 -2.76
C VAL A 253 -20.03 10.99 -1.46
N ALA A 254 -21.37 11.00 -1.43
CA ALA A 254 -22.13 11.28 -0.22
C ALA A 254 -21.85 10.28 0.91
N GLU A 255 -21.78 8.97 0.61
CA GLU A 255 -21.44 7.93 1.59
C GLU A 255 -20.04 8.11 2.20
N ILE A 256 -19.03 8.37 1.36
CA ILE A 256 -17.66 8.68 1.78
C ILE A 256 -17.64 9.91 2.70
N ASN A 257 -18.34 10.98 2.31
CA ASN A 257 -18.45 12.20 3.11
C ASN A 257 -19.15 11.96 4.45
N ILE A 258 -20.18 11.12 4.51
CA ILE A 258 -20.87 10.79 5.77
C ILE A 258 -19.89 10.14 6.76
N SER A 259 -19.05 9.21 6.29
CA SER A 259 -18.05 8.52 7.12
C SER A 259 -17.04 9.50 7.73
N ILE A 260 -16.44 10.36 6.89
CA ILE A 260 -15.49 11.40 7.34
C ILE A 260 -16.15 12.35 8.33
N ASN A 261 -17.33 12.87 7.98
CA ASN A 261 -18.06 13.83 8.79
C ASN A 261 -18.40 13.29 10.17
N SER A 262 -18.89 12.04 10.23
CA SER A 262 -19.23 11.38 11.48
C SER A 262 -18.01 11.28 12.38
N PHE A 263 -16.85 10.93 11.81
CA PHE A 263 -15.63 10.81 12.58
C PHE A 263 -15.07 12.17 13.04
N ILE A 264 -14.95 13.17 12.14
CA ILE A 264 -14.47 14.52 12.51
C ILE A 264 -15.34 15.13 13.61
N LYS A 265 -16.65 14.90 13.58
CA LYS A 265 -17.59 15.37 14.61
C LYS A 265 -17.45 14.61 15.94
N SER A 266 -16.95 13.38 15.91
CA SER A 266 -16.69 12.58 17.12
C SER A 266 -15.41 12.99 17.85
N LEU A 267 -14.48 13.67 17.17
CA LEU A 267 -13.27 14.21 17.79
C LEU A 267 -13.62 15.47 18.60
N ASP A 268 -13.22 15.51 19.86
CA ASP A 268 -13.43 16.67 20.74
C ASP A 268 -12.24 17.63 20.71
N ASP A 269 -11.02 17.12 20.50
CA ASP A 269 -9.78 17.89 20.53
C ASP A 269 -9.49 18.54 19.15
N PRO A 270 -9.34 19.87 19.07
CA PRO A 270 -8.93 20.56 17.85
C PRO A 270 -7.61 20.05 17.26
N ASP A 271 -6.64 19.67 18.09
CA ASP A 271 -5.33 19.18 17.63
C ASP A 271 -5.46 17.78 16.98
N GLU A 272 -6.37 16.94 17.50
CA GLU A 272 -6.70 15.65 16.89
C GLU A 272 -7.41 15.83 15.55
N LYS A 273 -8.34 16.78 15.45
CA LYS A 273 -8.99 17.13 14.17
C LYS A 273 -7.98 17.57 13.12
N TYR A 274 -7.07 18.47 13.50
CA TYR A 274 -6.04 18.95 12.60
C TYR A 274 -5.15 17.81 12.10
N LYS A 275 -4.63 16.96 13.00
CA LYS A 275 -3.83 15.78 12.62
C LYS A 275 -4.60 14.80 11.73
N PHE A 276 -5.89 14.63 11.96
CA PHE A 276 -6.72 13.75 11.13
C PHE A 276 -6.90 14.32 9.71
N LYS A 277 -7.13 15.63 9.57
CA LYS A 277 -7.20 16.33 8.27
C LYS A 277 -5.91 16.18 7.47
N GLU A 278 -4.76 16.36 8.10
CA GLU A 278 -3.45 16.11 7.47
C GLU A 278 -3.35 14.68 6.92
N ARG A 279 -3.82 13.69 7.69
CA ARG A 279 -3.76 12.29 7.27
C ARG A 279 -4.76 11.97 6.16
N LEU A 280 -5.91 12.62 6.12
CA LEU A 280 -6.84 12.55 4.99
C LEU A 280 -6.20 13.08 3.69
N ILE A 281 -5.50 14.21 3.74
CA ILE A 281 -4.76 14.75 2.59
C ILE A 281 -3.78 13.70 2.06
N GLN A 282 -3.01 13.07 2.96
CA GLN A 282 -2.07 12.01 2.57
C GLN A 282 -2.77 10.81 1.93
N VAL A 283 -3.98 10.44 2.38
CA VAL A 283 -4.77 9.40 1.71
C VAL A 283 -5.15 9.82 0.29
N TYR A 284 -5.62 11.05 0.09
CA TYR A 284 -6.01 11.55 -1.23
C TYR A 284 -4.83 11.47 -2.22
N ILE A 285 -3.64 11.92 -1.78
CA ILE A 285 -2.41 11.86 -2.58
C ILE A 285 -2.05 10.41 -2.90
N ARG A 286 -2.08 9.50 -1.91
CA ARG A 286 -1.77 8.07 -2.13
C ARG A 286 -2.71 7.42 -3.13
N CYS A 287 -4.02 7.66 -3.02
CA CYS A 287 -5.01 7.13 -3.95
C CYS A 287 -4.74 7.59 -5.38
N MET A 288 -4.55 8.90 -5.59
CA MET A 288 -4.31 9.49 -6.90
C MET A 288 -3.01 8.98 -7.52
N LYS A 289 -1.94 8.91 -6.72
CA LYS A 289 -0.65 8.36 -7.14
C LYS A 289 -0.74 6.89 -7.50
N TYR A 290 -1.37 6.06 -6.67
CA TYR A 290 -1.57 4.64 -6.93
C TYR A 290 -2.32 4.41 -8.25
N LEU A 291 -3.39 5.17 -8.49
CA LEU A 291 -4.17 5.06 -9.72
C LEU A 291 -3.36 5.49 -10.97
N ARG A 292 -2.53 6.53 -10.85
CA ARG A 292 -1.59 6.90 -11.94
C ARG A 292 -0.58 5.79 -12.20
N GLU A 293 0.05 5.23 -11.18
CA GLU A 293 1.04 4.14 -11.30
C GLU A 293 0.42 2.86 -11.88
N CYS A 294 -0.87 2.65 -11.67
CA CYS A 294 -1.64 1.55 -12.29
C CYS A 294 -2.09 1.84 -13.73
N HIS A 295 -1.72 2.99 -14.31
CA HIS A 295 -2.17 3.45 -15.62
C HIS A 295 -3.70 3.48 -15.75
N PHE A 296 -4.41 3.85 -14.67
CA PHE A 296 -5.87 3.95 -14.70
C PHE A 296 -6.35 5.17 -15.48
N PHE A 297 -5.69 6.31 -15.29
CA PHE A 297 -6.04 7.54 -16.01
C PHE A 297 -5.42 7.58 -17.41
N ASN A 298 -5.97 8.45 -18.28
CA ASN A 298 -5.39 8.75 -19.59
C ASN A 298 -3.97 9.34 -19.46
N ASP A 299 -3.12 9.05 -20.45
CA ASP A 299 -1.79 9.64 -20.54
C ASP A 299 -1.88 11.18 -20.60
N ASN A 300 -1.05 11.86 -19.80
CA ASN A 300 -1.01 13.33 -19.64
C ASN A 300 -2.18 13.98 -18.90
N ILE A 301 -3.06 13.22 -18.22
CA ILE A 301 -4.00 13.86 -17.30
C ILE A 301 -3.24 14.63 -16.21
N LEU A 302 -3.71 15.82 -15.86
CA LEU A 302 -3.25 16.58 -14.71
C LEU A 302 -4.08 16.17 -13.49
N LEU A 303 -3.39 15.76 -12.43
CA LEU A 303 -3.99 15.31 -11.19
C LEU A 303 -3.67 16.28 -10.06
N ASN A 304 -4.64 16.61 -9.22
CA ASN A 304 -4.39 17.45 -8.07
C ASN A 304 -5.19 17.02 -6.84
N VAL A 305 -4.77 17.53 -5.67
CA VAL A 305 -5.57 17.54 -4.44
C VAL A 305 -5.65 18.97 -3.96
N TYR A 306 -6.85 19.55 -4.00
CA TYR A 306 -7.08 20.95 -3.70
C TYR A 306 -7.96 21.13 -2.47
N ILE A 307 -7.51 21.91 -1.49
CA ILE A 307 -8.30 22.21 -0.30
C ILE A 307 -8.20 23.69 -0.01
N ARG A 308 -9.28 24.38 -0.32
CA ARG A 308 -9.41 25.83 -0.20
C ARG A 308 -9.05 26.29 1.21
N GLU A 309 -8.26 27.35 1.29
CA GLU A 309 -7.89 28.06 2.54
C GLU A 309 -7.16 27.21 3.61
N TYR A 310 -6.94 25.92 3.35
CA TYR A 310 -6.24 25.00 4.24
C TYR A 310 -4.79 24.75 3.80
N LEU A 311 -4.58 24.51 2.51
CA LEU A 311 -3.24 24.28 1.96
C LEU A 311 -2.57 25.60 1.60
N SER A 312 -1.28 25.72 1.90
CA SER A 312 -0.47 26.84 1.42
C SER A 312 -0.10 26.66 -0.06
N SER A 313 0.36 27.73 -0.72
CA SER A 313 0.91 27.63 -2.08
C SER A 313 2.07 26.64 -2.17
N GLU A 314 2.90 26.53 -1.13
CA GLU A 314 4.00 25.56 -1.08
C GLU A 314 3.48 24.12 -1.02
N ASP A 315 2.48 23.85 -0.19
CA ASP A 315 1.86 22.52 -0.08
C ASP A 315 1.20 22.11 -1.40
N MET A 316 0.46 23.04 -2.04
CA MET A 316 -0.18 22.79 -3.33
C MET A 316 0.85 22.48 -4.43
N ILE A 317 1.98 23.18 -4.46
CA ILE A 317 3.08 22.88 -5.39
C ILE A 317 3.65 21.49 -5.11
N GLU A 318 3.94 21.14 -3.85
CA GLU A 318 4.48 19.83 -3.49
C GLU A 318 3.54 18.69 -3.90
N ILE A 319 2.25 18.83 -3.60
CA ILE A 319 1.21 17.87 -4.01
C ILE A 319 1.20 17.70 -5.53
N TYR A 320 1.17 18.81 -6.27
CA TYR A 320 1.16 18.77 -7.72
C TYR A 320 2.40 18.07 -8.30
N GLN A 321 3.58 18.28 -7.71
CA GLN A 321 4.83 17.62 -8.09
C GLN A 321 4.81 16.11 -7.80
N LEU A 322 4.16 15.69 -6.71
CA LEU A 322 4.02 14.27 -6.38
C LEU A 322 3.09 13.53 -7.34
N LEU A 323 2.14 14.25 -7.94
CA LEU A 323 1.08 13.69 -8.77
C LEU A 323 1.30 13.84 -10.28
N ASN A 324 2.22 14.69 -10.75
CA ASN A 324 2.39 14.99 -12.18
C ASN A 324 3.84 15.01 -12.64
N ASP A 325 4.04 14.89 -13.95
CA ASP A 325 5.35 14.91 -14.59
C ASP A 325 5.97 16.33 -14.69
N THR A 326 7.28 16.36 -14.91
CA THR A 326 8.10 17.58 -14.73
C THR A 326 7.82 18.75 -15.67
N THR A 327 7.19 18.52 -16.82
CA THR A 327 6.95 19.55 -17.83
C THR A 327 5.91 20.58 -17.40
N ASP A 328 4.88 20.18 -16.65
CA ASP A 328 3.76 21.05 -16.25
C ASP A 328 4.01 21.78 -14.92
N ILE A 329 5.04 21.37 -14.16
CA ILE A 329 5.36 21.94 -12.83
C ILE A 329 5.72 23.43 -12.94
N LYS A 330 6.40 23.87 -14.00
CA LYS A 330 6.83 25.27 -14.14
C LYS A 330 5.65 26.21 -14.34
N GLU A 331 4.68 25.77 -15.12
CA GLU A 331 3.49 26.55 -15.43
C GLU A 331 2.56 26.61 -14.21
N PHE A 332 2.38 25.49 -13.51
CA PHE A 332 1.67 25.47 -12.23
C PHE A 332 2.36 26.33 -11.16
N TYR A 333 3.70 26.29 -11.09
CA TYR A 333 4.45 27.17 -10.19
C TYR A 333 4.22 28.65 -10.50
N GLN A 334 4.14 29.02 -11.78
CA GLN A 334 3.81 30.39 -12.16
C GLN A 334 2.41 30.78 -11.69
N PHE A 335 1.41 29.93 -11.95
CA PHE A 335 0.05 30.11 -11.46
C PHE A 335 -0.01 30.35 -9.94
N MET A 336 0.70 29.54 -9.15
CA MET A 336 0.69 29.65 -7.68
C MET A 336 1.39 30.90 -7.12
N ASN A 337 2.12 31.67 -7.96
CA ASN A 337 2.87 32.87 -7.57
C ASN A 337 2.38 34.15 -8.26
N GLU A 338 1.35 34.08 -9.11
CA GLU A 338 0.61 35.22 -9.66
C GLU A 338 -0.48 35.68 -8.69
#